data_AF-A0AA42ZSL7-F1
#
_entry.id   AF-A0AA42ZSL7-F1
#
_cell.length_a   1.000
_cell.length_b   1.000
_cell.length_c   1.000
_cell.angle_alpha   90.00
_cell.angle_beta   90.00
_cell.angle_gamma   90.00
#
_symmetry.space_group_name_H-M   'P 1'
#
loop_
_entity.id
_entity.type
_entity.pdbx_description
1 polymer ?
#
loop_
_entity_poly.entity_id
_entity_poly.type
_entity_poly.pdbx_seq_one_letter_code
_entity_poly.pdbx_strand_id
1 'polypeptide(L)'
;SERPALDLWNVYIPVDKDQRINHTFGMIMIEKPPIPGLIHLLWPVIVWFTEGIFKEDRWIVELEQKAFDEQGADWNQEIFPVILDLRELLVRGGVPLD
;
A
#
# COMPACT_ATOMS: atom_id res chain seq x y z
N SER A 1 5.03 -25.25 0.07
CA SER A 1 5.51 -24.48 1.23
C SER A 1 4.28 -23.90 1.92
N GLU A 2 4.19 -23.97 3.24
CA GLU A 2 3.09 -23.35 4.01
C GLU A 2 3.29 -21.82 4.19
N ARG A 3 4.44 -21.29 3.77
CA ARG A 3 4.77 -19.86 3.83
C ARG A 3 4.79 -19.28 2.42
N PRO A 4 4.30 -18.04 2.24
CA PRO A 4 4.37 -17.36 0.94
C PRO A 4 5.84 -17.18 0.55
N ALA A 5 6.15 -17.38 -0.73
CA ALA A 5 7.50 -17.17 -1.27
C ALA A 5 7.89 -15.67 -1.33
N LEU A 6 6.91 -14.79 -1.13
CA LEU A 6 7.02 -13.35 -1.16
C LEU A 6 6.13 -12.75 -0.07
N ASP A 7 6.74 -11.92 0.78
CA ASP A 7 6.03 -11.07 1.74
C ASP A 7 6.24 -9.60 1.35
N LEU A 8 5.14 -8.84 1.34
CA LEU A 8 5.13 -7.41 1.07
C LEU A 8 4.67 -6.66 2.31
N TRP A 9 5.45 -5.66 2.71
CA TRP A 9 5.06 -4.73 3.77
C TRP A 9 5.15 -3.30 3.27
N ASN A 10 4.05 -2.56 3.38
CA ASN A 10 3.96 -1.16 2.98
C ASN A 10 3.49 -0.30 4.17
N VAL A 11 4.03 0.91 4.26
CA VAL A 11 3.58 1.95 5.18
C VAL A 11 3.46 3.27 4.45
N TYR A 12 2.38 4.00 4.74
CA TYR A 12 2.08 5.31 4.19
C TYR A 12 2.08 6.30 5.35
N ILE A 13 3.04 7.23 5.35
CA ILE A 13 3.19 8.22 6.43
C ILE A 13 2.76 9.58 5.88
N PRO A 14 1.66 10.17 6.38
CA PRO A 14 1.23 11.49 5.94
C PRO A 14 2.31 12.55 6.25
N VAL A 15 2.52 13.47 5.31
CA VAL A 15 3.52 14.55 5.44
C VAL A 15 3.03 15.65 6.39
N ASP A 16 1.72 15.89 6.40
CA ASP A 16 1.08 16.94 7.18
C ASP A 16 -0.35 16.52 7.59
N LYS A 17 -1.00 17.40 8.36
CA LYS A 17 -2.38 17.23 8.82
C LYS A 17 -3.44 17.23 7.72
N ASP A 18 -3.13 17.78 6.54
CA ASP A 18 -4.06 17.77 5.40
C ASP A 18 -4.06 16.40 4.71
N GLN A 19 -3.03 15.57 4.98
CA GLN A 19 -2.89 14.17 4.59
C GLN A 19 -3.01 13.93 3.08
N ARG A 20 -2.72 14.96 2.26
CA ARG A 20 -2.79 14.89 0.79
C ARG A 20 -1.57 14.26 0.15
N ILE A 21 -0.47 14.25 0.88
CA ILE A 21 0.82 13.73 0.44
C ILE A 21 1.31 12.80 1.54
N ASN A 22 1.89 11.67 1.13
CA ASN A 22 2.51 10.72 2.04
C ASN A 22 3.91 10.34 1.56
N HIS A 23 4.76 9.99 2.52
CA HIS A 23 5.95 9.19 2.27
C HIS A 23 5.55 7.71 2.32
N THR A 24 5.67 7.04 1.17
CA THR A 24 5.47 5.59 1.06
C THR A 24 6.79 4.86 1.26
N PHE A 25 6.83 3.89 2.16
CA PHE A 25 7.93 2.94 2.27
C PHE A 25 7.40 1.53 2.04
N GLY A 26 8.07 0.78 1.17
CA GLY A 26 7.74 -0.60 0.84
C GLY A 26 8.94 -1.51 1.05
N MET A 27 8.70 -2.70 1.58
CA MET A 27 9.71 -3.75 1.75
C MET A 27 9.17 -5.05 1.17
N ILE A 28 9.96 -5.66 0.28
CA ILE A 28 9.66 -6.95 -0.33
C ILE A 28 10.70 -7.95 0.18
N MET A 29 10.20 -9.02 0.80
CA MET A 29 11.02 -10.13 1.27
C MET A 29 10.75 -11.31 0.36
N ILE A 30 11.81 -11.82 -0.28
CA ILE A 30 11.71 -12.93 -1.23
C ILE A 30 12.55 -14.08 -0.69
N GLU A 31 11.95 -15.27 -0.64
CA GLU A 31 12.67 -16.48 -0.27
C GLU A 31 13.85 -16.69 -1.24
N LYS A 32 15.05 -16.86 -0.68
CA LYS A 32 16.26 -17.01 -1.49
C LYS A 32 16.14 -18.26 -2.36
N PRO A 33 16.24 -18.15 -3.70
CA PRO A 33 16.22 -19.32 -4.56
C PRO A 33 17.39 -20.26 -4.25
N PRO A 34 17.20 -21.58 -4.35
CA PRO A 34 18.25 -22.56 -4.05
C PRO A 34 19.41 -22.51 -5.06
N ILE A 35 19.18 -21.94 -6.25
CA ILE A 35 20.19 -21.81 -7.31
C ILE A 35 20.93 -20.47 -7.15
N PRO A 36 22.25 -20.49 -6.89
CA PRO A 36 23.06 -19.27 -6.85
C PRO A 36 22.94 -18.46 -8.15
N GLY A 37 22.73 -17.16 -8.04
CA GLY A 37 22.64 -16.25 -9.18
C GLY A 37 21.26 -16.14 -9.85
N LEU A 38 20.33 -17.07 -9.60
CA LEU A 38 18.97 -17.01 -10.17
C LEU A 38 18.23 -15.74 -9.73
N ILE A 39 18.44 -15.28 -8.49
CA ILE A 39 17.83 -14.05 -7.98
C ILE A 39 18.21 -12.82 -8.82
N HIS A 40 19.43 -12.76 -9.36
CA HIS A 40 19.86 -11.62 -10.19
C HIS A 40 19.20 -11.63 -11.57
N LEU A 41 18.87 -12.81 -12.11
CA LEU A 41 18.10 -12.94 -13.35
C LEU A 41 16.63 -12.56 -13.14
N LEU A 42 16.07 -12.92 -11.99
CA LEU A 42 14.68 -12.59 -11.64
C LEU A 42 14.53 -11.12 -11.23
N TRP A 43 15.58 -10.47 -10.76
CA TRP A 43 15.52 -9.11 -10.22
C TRP A 43 14.89 -8.08 -11.17
N PRO A 44 15.27 -7.98 -12.45
CA PRO A 44 14.62 -7.05 -13.38
C PRO A 44 13.12 -7.30 -13.54
N VAL A 45 12.70 -8.58 -13.49
CA VAL A 45 11.28 -8.97 -13.58
C VAL A 45 10.53 -8.56 -12.32
N ILE A 46 11.14 -8.78 -11.15
CA ILE A 46 10.58 -8.36 -9.85
C ILE A 46 10.40 -6.85 -9.83
N VAL A 47 11.43 -6.09 -10.21
CA VAL A 47 11.37 -4.62 -10.27
C VAL A 47 10.23 -4.18 -11.19
N TRP A 48 10.21 -4.65 -12.44
CA TRP A 48 9.16 -4.31 -13.40
C TRP A 48 7.74 -4.62 -12.90
N PHE A 49 7.55 -5.80 -12.31
CA PHE A 49 6.26 -6.21 -11.76
C PHE A 49 5.83 -5.30 -10.61
N THR A 50 6.74 -4.98 -9.69
CA THR A 50 6.44 -4.14 -8.53
C THR A 50 6.14 -2.70 -8.94
N GLU A 51 6.90 -2.14 -9.88
CA GLU A 51 6.63 -0.82 -10.46
C GLU A 51 5.25 -0.77 -11.13
N GLY A 52 4.85 -1.84 -11.80
CA GLY A 52 3.52 -1.99 -12.39
C GLY A 52 2.41 -1.92 -11.35
N ILE A 53 2.48 -2.75 -10.30
CA ILE A 53 1.50 -2.75 -9.20
C ILE A 53 1.42 -1.38 -8.54
N PHE A 54 2.55 -0.78 -8.17
CA PHE A 54 2.55 0.52 -7.50
C PHE A 54 1.97 1.63 -8.37
N LYS A 55 2.10 1.53 -9.71
CA LYS A 55 1.50 2.48 -10.64
C LYS A 55 -0.03 2.35 -10.68
N GLU A 56 -0.54 1.13 -10.68
CA GLU A 56 -1.99 0.86 -10.66
C GLU A 56 -2.61 1.28 -9.33
N ASP A 57 -2.00 0.89 -8.20
CA ASP A 57 -2.43 1.27 -6.86
C ASP A 57 -2.48 2.79 -6.71
N ARG A 58 -1.43 3.49 -7.17
CA ARG A 58 -1.38 4.95 -7.13
C ARG A 58 -2.52 5.57 -7.93
N TRP A 59 -2.79 5.06 -9.12
CA TRP A 59 -3.84 5.62 -9.97
C TRP A 59 -5.21 5.53 -9.31
N ILE A 60 -5.54 4.40 -8.68
CA ILE A 60 -6.81 4.21 -7.98
C ILE A 60 -6.93 5.17 -6.80
N VAL A 61 -5.88 5.27 -5.96
CA VAL A 61 -5.89 6.19 -4.80
C VAL A 61 -6.03 7.65 -5.24
N GLU A 62 -5.38 8.07 -6.33
CA GLU A 62 -5.52 9.43 -6.86
C GLU A 62 -6.94 9.70 -7.39
N LEU A 63 -7.62 8.70 -7.97
CA LEU A 63 -9.03 8.82 -8.35
C LEU A 63 -9.96 8.90 -7.13
N GLU A 64 -9.72 8.11 -6.09
CA GLU A 64 -10.47 8.19 -4.84
C GLU A 64 -10.29 9.54 -4.15
N GLN A 65 -9.06 10.07 -4.13
CA GLN A 65 -8.80 11.41 -3.58
C GLN A 65 -9.56 12.49 -4.34
N LYS A 66 -9.61 12.39 -5.68
CA LYS A 66 -10.39 13.31 -6.51
C LYS A 66 -11.89 13.22 -6.19
N ALA A 67 -12.43 12.00 -6.03
CA ALA A 67 -13.83 11.82 -5.67
C ALA A 67 -14.14 12.39 -4.27
N PHE A 68 -13.26 12.16 -3.29
CA PHE A 68 -13.36 12.74 -1.95
C PHE A 68 -13.38 14.27 -2.01
N ASP A 69 -12.55 14.88 -2.85
CA ASP A 69 -12.47 16.33 -3.02
C ASP A 69 -13.72 16.93 -3.65
N GLU A 70 -14.27 16.26 -4.67
CA GLU A 70 -15.51 16.67 -5.32
C GLU A 70 -16.72 16.56 -4.39
N GLN A 71 -16.72 15.57 -3.49
CA GLN A 71 -17.79 15.31 -2.52
C GLN A 71 -17.64 16.12 -1.22
N GLY A 72 -16.42 16.53 -0.88
CA GLY A 72 -16.05 17.19 0.38
C GLY A 72 -16.00 16.26 1.59
N ALA A 73 -16.19 14.95 1.41
CA ALA A 73 -16.18 13.94 2.46
C ALA A 73 -16.07 12.53 1.85
N ASP A 74 -15.80 11.53 2.69
CA ASP A 74 -15.85 10.11 2.29
C ASP A 74 -17.30 9.61 2.27
N TRP A 75 -17.79 9.25 1.07
CA TRP A 75 -19.11 8.66 0.86
C TRP A 75 -19.04 7.17 0.47
N ASN A 76 -17.85 6.56 0.52
CA ASN A 76 -17.64 5.18 0.11
C ASN A 76 -18.49 4.21 0.95
N GLN A 77 -19.21 3.33 0.26
CA GLN A 77 -19.97 2.24 0.88
C GLN A 77 -19.06 1.02 1.02
N GLU A 78 -18.11 1.10 1.96
CA GLU A 78 -17.15 0.03 2.21
C GLU A 78 -17.85 -1.21 2.76
N ILE A 79 -17.55 -2.38 2.18
CA ILE A 79 -18.12 -3.67 2.55
C ILE A 79 -17.06 -4.68 3.00
N PHE A 80 -15.78 -4.41 2.72
CA PHE A 80 -14.68 -5.31 3.07
C PHE A 80 -14.45 -5.26 4.59
N PRO A 81 -14.63 -6.38 5.31
CA PRO A 81 -14.55 -6.40 6.77
C PRO A 81 -13.20 -5.88 7.30
N VAL A 82 -12.10 -6.23 6.63
CA VAL A 82 -10.75 -5.80 7.04
C VAL A 82 -10.58 -4.28 6.99
N ILE A 83 -11.17 -3.62 5.98
CA ILE A 83 -11.09 -2.16 5.86
C ILE A 83 -11.99 -1.49 6.90
N LEU A 84 -13.17 -2.04 7.14
CA LEU A 84 -14.07 -1.56 8.19
C LEU A 84 -13.42 -1.65 9.58
N ASP A 85 -12.82 -2.79 9.91
CA ASP A 85 -12.10 -3.01 11.17
C ASP A 85 -10.91 -2.04 11.31
N LEU A 86 -10.17 -1.81 10.21
CA LEU A 86 -9.06 -0.85 10.18
C LEU A 86 -9.55 0.58 10.43
N ARG A 87 -10.64 1.00 9.79
CA ARG A 87 -11.24 2.33 9.99
C ARG A 87 -11.66 2.52 11.45
N GLU A 88 -12.33 1.52 12.04
CA GLU A 88 -12.71 1.57 13.46
C GLU A 88 -11.48 1.69 14.36
N LEU A 89 -10.43 0.90 14.08
CA LEU A 89 -9.18 0.95 14.83
C LEU A 89 -8.53 2.34 14.76
N LEU A 90 -8.47 2.94 13.58
CA LEU A 90 -7.88 4.27 13.37
C LEU A 90 -8.71 5.38 14.03
N VAL A 91 -10.04 5.29 14.02
CA VAL A 91 -10.90 6.26 14.74
C VAL A 91 -10.68 6.17 16.25
N ARG A 92 -10.51 4.96 16.79
CA ARG A 92 -10.32 4.74 18.23
C ARG A 92 -8.91 5.07 18.71
N GLY A 93 -7.89 4.75 17.92
CA GLY A 93 -6.48 4.76 18.32
C GLY A 93 -5.59 5.74 17.56
N GLY A 94 -6.11 6.45 16.56
CA GLY A 94 -5.36 7.40 15.78
C GLY A 94 -4.91 8.60 16.60
N VAL A 95 -3.70 9.08 16.33
CA VAL A 95 -3.15 10.30 16.93
C VAL A 95 -3.18 11.39 15.85
N PRO A 96 -3.73 12.59 16.15
CA PRO A 96 -3.69 13.71 15.23
C PRO A 96 -2.25 14.11 14.87
N LEU A 97 -2.05 14.59 13.64
CA LEU A 97 -0.79 15.22 13.25
C LEU A 97 -0.85 16.70 13.62
N ASP A 98 0.24 17.19 14.21
CA ASP A 98 0.40 18.59 14.60
C ASP A 98 0.61 19.53 13.39
#